data_AF-E9DZB1-F1
#
_entry.id   AF-E9DZB1-F1
#
_cell.length_a   1.000
_cell.length_b   1.000
_cell.length_c   1.000
_cell.angle_alpha   90.00
_cell.angle_beta   90.00
_cell.angle_gamma   90.00
#
_symmetry.space_group_name_H-M   'P 1'
#
loop_
_entity.id
_entity.type
_entity.pdbx_description
1 polymer ?
#
loop_
_entity_poly.entity_id
_entity_poly.type
_entity_poly.pdbx_seq_one_letter_code
_entity_poly.pdbx_strand_id
1 'polypeptide(L)'
;MLFRLFTIPSIALGVLGSAATLPPREESANCRSVCCDAIVPSIFPSGRVGINCHWDELLDCGFSGQVDSCCEAIVPFGVKDGTGIRCSRRQ
;
A
#
# COMPACT_ATOMS: atom_id res chain seq x y z
N MET A 1 -8.55 44.68 -50.23
CA MET A 1 -7.96 44.47 -48.90
C MET A 1 -8.66 43.28 -48.26
N LEU A 2 -7.96 42.13 -48.22
CA LEU A 2 -8.39 40.87 -47.60
C LEU A 2 -8.37 41.03 -46.07
N PHE A 3 -9.35 40.50 -45.32
CA PHE A 3 -9.09 39.86 -44.01
C PHE A 3 -10.29 38.96 -43.66
N ARG A 4 -10.23 37.69 -44.06
CA ARG A 4 -9.86 36.51 -43.25
C ARG A 4 -11.08 35.77 -42.70
N LEU A 5 -11.36 34.66 -43.37
CA LEU A 5 -12.03 33.49 -42.81
C LEU A 5 -11.43 33.17 -41.43
N PHE A 6 -12.25 33.17 -40.39
CA PHE A 6 -11.97 32.38 -39.20
C PHE A 6 -12.82 31.12 -39.23
N THR A 7 -12.06 30.05 -39.39
CA THR A 7 -12.30 28.63 -39.30
C THR A 7 -13.34 28.22 -38.24
N ILE A 8 -14.20 27.31 -38.69
CA ILE A 8 -15.33 26.66 -38.03
C ILE A 8 -14.91 25.95 -36.71
N PRO A 9 -15.79 25.90 -35.68
CA PRO A 9 -15.53 25.28 -34.38
C PRO A 9 -15.63 23.75 -34.46
N SER A 10 -14.54 23.05 -34.13
CA SER A 10 -14.55 21.60 -33.96
C SER A 10 -14.82 21.24 -32.50
N ILE A 11 -16.04 20.78 -32.25
CA ILE A 11 -16.50 20.11 -31.03
C ILE A 11 -15.87 18.71 -30.97
N ALA A 12 -15.21 18.38 -29.86
CA ALA A 12 -14.89 17.00 -29.46
C ALA A 12 -14.69 17.02 -27.93
N LEU A 13 -15.70 16.76 -27.09
CA LEU A 13 -16.29 15.46 -26.71
C LEU A 13 -15.27 14.36 -26.36
N GLY A 14 -15.39 13.84 -25.14
CA GLY A 14 -14.60 12.74 -24.56
C GLY A 14 -13.58 13.30 -23.59
N VAL A 15 -13.64 13.07 -22.28
CA VAL A 15 -13.52 11.75 -21.66
C VAL A 15 -14.27 11.77 -20.33
N LEU A 16 -15.49 11.22 -20.29
CA LEU A 16 -16.03 10.59 -19.07
C LEU A 16 -15.35 9.22 -18.95
N GLY A 17 -14.06 9.24 -18.67
CA GLY A 17 -13.29 8.03 -18.40
C GLY A 17 -13.56 7.66 -16.96
N SER A 18 -14.41 6.66 -16.80
CA SER A 18 -14.71 5.93 -15.57
C SER A 18 -13.60 6.09 -14.55
N ALA A 19 -13.93 6.66 -13.39
CA ALA A 19 -13.15 6.47 -12.19
C ALA A 19 -13.04 4.96 -12.03
N ALA A 20 -11.90 4.43 -12.49
CA ALA A 20 -11.55 3.05 -12.32
C ALA A 20 -11.64 2.84 -10.82
N THR A 21 -12.68 2.13 -10.41
CA THR A 21 -12.75 1.51 -9.10
C THR A 21 -11.50 0.65 -9.05
N LEU A 22 -10.41 1.23 -8.55
CA LEU A 22 -9.19 0.49 -8.31
C LEU A 22 -9.66 -0.67 -7.44
N PRO A 23 -9.48 -1.93 -7.89
CA PRO A 23 -9.81 -3.06 -7.04
C PRO A 23 -9.13 -2.78 -5.70
N PRO A 24 -9.82 -2.95 -4.56
CA PRO A 24 -9.18 -2.78 -3.27
C PRO A 24 -7.94 -3.65 -3.33
N ARG A 25 -6.79 -2.98 -3.39
CA ARG A 25 -5.46 -3.55 -3.30
C ARG A 25 -5.59 -4.61 -2.22
N GLU A 26 -5.29 -5.87 -2.52
CA GLU A 26 -5.53 -7.03 -1.66
C GLU A 26 -4.93 -6.80 -0.26
N GLU A 27 -5.64 -6.02 0.53
CA GLU A 27 -5.42 -5.79 1.93
C GLU A 27 -6.05 -7.04 2.48
N SER A 28 -5.22 -8.06 2.66
CA SER A 28 -5.64 -9.35 3.17
C SER A 28 -6.61 -9.07 4.31
N ALA A 29 -7.89 -9.38 4.10
CA ALA A 29 -8.95 -9.08 5.07
C ALA A 29 -8.68 -9.77 6.43
N ASN A 30 -7.66 -10.62 6.48
CA ASN A 30 -7.15 -11.33 7.63
C ASN A 30 -5.69 -10.94 7.95
N CYS A 31 -5.37 -9.65 7.92
CA CYS A 31 -4.11 -9.13 8.46
C CYS A 31 -4.33 -8.46 9.82
N ARG A 32 -3.29 -8.44 10.64
CA ARG A 32 -3.27 -7.81 11.96
C ARG A 32 -2.29 -6.65 11.96
N SER A 33 -2.61 -5.62 12.74
CA SER A 33 -1.71 -4.46 12.93
C SER A 33 -0.45 -4.92 13.64
N VAL A 34 0.69 -4.56 13.05
CA VAL A 34 2.03 -4.86 13.57
C VAL A 34 2.94 -3.70 13.26
N CYS A 35 3.88 -3.46 14.15
CA CYS A 35 4.98 -2.56 13.88
C CYS A 35 6.17 -3.42 13.42
N CYS A 36 6.84 -2.98 12.36
CA CYS A 36 8.05 -3.61 11.83
C CYS A 36 9.11 -2.54 11.60
N ASP A 37 10.39 -2.86 11.67
CA ASP A 37 11.47 -1.92 11.34
C ASP A 37 11.43 -1.52 9.85
N ALA A 38 11.07 -2.47 8.99
CA ALA A 38 10.91 -2.24 7.56
C ALA A 38 9.96 -3.25 6.92
N ILE A 39 9.38 -2.87 5.77
CA ILE A 39 8.68 -3.79 4.88
C ILE A 39 9.45 -3.84 3.57
N VAL A 40 9.84 -5.05 3.17
CA VAL A 40 10.64 -5.29 1.97
C VAL A 40 9.96 -6.31 1.06
N PRO A 41 10.13 -6.21 -0.27
CA PRO A 41 9.74 -7.29 -1.16
C PRO A 41 10.57 -8.55 -0.86
N SER A 42 9.93 -9.72 -0.90
CA SER A 42 10.58 -11.01 -0.73
C SER A 42 10.22 -11.97 -1.87
N ILE A 43 11.18 -12.83 -2.19
CA ILE A 43 11.03 -13.93 -3.16
C ILE A 43 10.38 -15.14 -2.47
N PHE A 44 10.74 -15.40 -1.21
CA PHE A 44 10.19 -16.49 -0.40
C PHE A 44 10.05 -16.07 1.08
N PRO A 45 8.82 -16.04 1.65
CA PRO A 45 7.54 -16.17 0.96
C PRO A 45 7.34 -15.04 -0.06
N SER A 46 6.64 -15.33 -1.17
CA SER A 46 6.38 -14.33 -2.20
C SER A 46 5.56 -13.16 -1.65
N GLY A 47 5.86 -11.96 -2.10
CA GLY A 47 5.13 -10.74 -1.74
C GLY A 47 6.00 -9.81 -0.91
N ARG A 48 5.46 -9.32 0.20
CA ARG A 48 6.17 -8.41 1.11
C ARG A 48 6.31 -9.05 2.47
N VAL A 49 7.48 -8.88 3.08
CA VAL A 49 7.77 -9.33 4.43
C VAL A 49 8.15 -8.14 5.29
N GLY A 50 7.80 -8.21 6.57
CA GLY A 50 8.19 -7.25 7.57
C GLY A 50 9.39 -7.78 8.35
N ILE A 51 10.37 -6.91 8.60
CA ILE A 51 11.57 -7.22 9.37
C ILE A 51 11.34 -6.81 10.81
N ASN A 52 11.70 -7.70 11.75
CA ASN A 52 11.64 -7.46 13.18
C ASN A 52 10.27 -6.91 13.63
N CYS A 53 9.22 -7.61 13.23
CA CYS A 53 7.85 -7.23 13.53
C CYS A 53 7.42 -7.73 14.91
N HIS A 54 6.61 -6.92 15.58
CA HIS A 54 5.86 -7.31 16.77
C HIS A 54 4.41 -6.86 16.69
N TRP A 55 3.54 -7.54 17.42
CA TRP A 55 2.15 -7.15 17.53
C TRP A 55 2.05 -5.75 18.12
N ASP A 56 1.24 -4.91 17.48
CA ASP A 56 0.98 -3.57 17.99
C ASP A 56 0.02 -3.66 19.18
N GLU A 57 0.55 -3.49 20.39
CA GLU A 57 -0.24 -3.44 21.62
C GLU A 57 -0.61 -2.00 22.01
N LEU A 58 0.14 -0.99 21.53
CA LEU A 58 0.09 0.39 22.01
C LEU A 58 -0.07 1.45 20.90
N LEU A 59 -0.59 1.07 19.73
CA LEU A 59 -1.03 1.90 18.60
C LEU A 59 0.00 2.83 17.93
N ASP A 60 1.25 2.89 18.41
CA ASP A 60 2.20 3.86 17.88
C ASP A 60 3.58 3.24 17.62
N CYS A 61 3.70 2.69 16.41
CA CYS A 61 4.97 2.24 15.85
C CYS A 61 6.00 3.38 15.70
N GLY A 62 5.55 4.63 15.65
CA GLY A 62 6.36 5.81 15.40
C GLY A 62 7.38 6.11 16.50
N PHE A 63 7.04 5.85 17.77
CA PHE A 63 7.98 6.06 18.89
C PHE A 63 9.24 5.20 18.80
N SER A 64 9.13 4.02 18.19
CA SER A 64 10.25 3.10 17.97
C SER A 64 10.95 3.31 16.63
N GLY A 65 10.53 4.29 15.83
CA GLY A 65 11.02 4.45 14.45
C GLY A 65 10.57 3.33 13.50
N GLN A 66 9.54 2.57 13.89
CA GLN A 66 9.01 1.46 13.12
C GLN A 66 7.89 1.93 12.20
N VAL A 67 7.63 1.15 11.16
CA VAL A 67 6.51 1.39 10.25
C VAL A 67 5.27 0.66 10.76
N ASP A 68 4.15 1.40 10.82
CA ASP A 68 2.85 0.78 11.00
C ASP A 68 2.48 -0.01 9.74
N SER A 69 2.11 -1.27 9.96
CA SER A 69 1.93 -2.24 8.90
C SER A 69 0.88 -3.27 9.27
N CYS A 70 0.32 -3.92 8.26
CA CYS A 70 -0.62 -5.00 8.42
C CYS A 70 -0.03 -6.27 7.82
N CYS A 71 0.19 -7.31 8.62
CA CYS A 71 0.74 -8.60 8.18
C CYS A 71 -0.23 -9.73 8.50
N GLU A 72 -0.28 -10.77 7.67
CA GLU A 72 -1.15 -11.94 7.91
C GLU A 72 -0.69 -12.74 9.15
N ALA A 73 0.62 -12.85 9.33
CA ALA A 73 1.22 -13.55 10.46
C ALA A 73 2.60 -12.96 10.78
N ILE A 74 3.00 -13.09 12.04
CA ILE A 74 4.40 -12.95 12.46
C ILE A 74 4.92 -14.36 12.72
N VAL A 75 5.98 -14.76 12.01
CA VAL A 75 6.74 -15.97 12.35
C VAL A 75 7.79 -15.57 13.37
N PRO A 76 7.66 -16.02 14.63
CA PRO A 76 8.54 -15.57 15.70
C PRO A 76 9.98 -16.00 15.45
N PHE A 77 10.92 -15.09 15.68
CA PHE A 77 12.34 -15.38 15.81
C PHE A 77 12.71 -15.15 17.28
N GLY A 78 12.30 -16.06 18.16
CA GLY A 78 12.36 -15.89 19.61
C GLY A 78 10.98 -15.70 20.24
N VAL A 79 10.89 -14.87 21.28
CA VAL A 79 9.69 -14.80 22.15
C VAL A 79 8.71 -13.68 21.84
N LYS A 80 9.15 -12.56 21.24
CA LYS A 80 8.31 -11.36 21.05
C LYS A 80 8.29 -10.87 19.62
N ASP A 81 9.44 -10.88 18.97
CA ASP A 81 9.61 -10.33 17.63
C ASP A 81 9.78 -11.43 16.58
N GLY A 82 9.51 -11.10 15.32
CA GLY A 82 9.61 -12.07 14.24
C GLY A 82 9.59 -11.46 12.85
N THR A 83 9.50 -12.32 11.85
CA THR A 83 9.33 -11.90 10.46
C THR A 83 7.84 -11.86 10.13
N GLY A 84 7.35 -10.69 9.75
CA GLY A 84 6.00 -10.53 9.23
C GLY A 84 5.89 -11.13 7.84
N ILE A 85 4.84 -11.92 7.58
CA ILE A 85 4.57 -12.51 6.26
C ILE A 85 3.36 -11.81 5.62
N ARG A 86 3.47 -11.58 4.30
CA ARG A 86 2.43 -10.93 3.48
C ARG A 86 2.01 -9.58 4.07
N CYS A 87 3.00 -8.75 4.31
CA CYS A 87 2.84 -7.45 4.92
C CYS A 87 2.46 -6.36 3.92
N SER A 88 1.66 -5.41 4.37
CA SER A 88 1.37 -4.17 3.65
C SER A 88 1.59 -2.99 4.58
N ARG A 89 2.06 -1.86 4.05
CA ARG A 89 2.16 -0.63 4.84
C ARG A 89 0.75 -0.07 4.99
N ARG A 90 0.30 0.23 6.21
CA ARG A 90 -0.91 1.03 6.41
C ARG A 90 -0.61 2.47 6.01
N GLN A 91 -1.44 3.02 5.12
CA GLN A 91 -1.37 4.42 4.70
C GLN A 91 -2.43 5.23 5.43
#